data_AF-G7GGG1-F1
#
_entry.id   AF-G7GGG1-F1
#
_cell.length_a   1.000
_cell.length_b   1.000
_cell.length_c   1.000
_cell.angle_alpha   90.00
_cell.angle_beta   90.00
_cell.angle_gamma   90.00
#
_symmetry.space_group_name_H-M   'P 1'
#
loop_
_entity.id
_entity.type
_entity.pdbx_description
1 polymer ?
#
loop_
_entity_poly.entity_id
_entity_poly.type
_entity_poly.pdbx_seq_one_letter_code
_entity_poly.pdbx_strand_id
1 'polypeptide(L)'
;MAFCFFNGLYEVKTQEKRALFPLTFTNDESAKLDLIELSNTVIKQSLIYDEQLSIRQDEILESLHQAIRQYGILHVTDLIAYGMYSVILHKDFMRSSRVSSIISHYWIERLEANSFTTAMDYLEENQYSQVTQECEEG
;
A
#
# COMPACT_ATOMS: atom_id res chain seq x y z
N MET A 1 0.01 -3.55 -40.15
CA MET A 1 0.67 -4.07 -38.94
C MET A 1 0.67 -5.59 -39.05
N ALA A 2 1.85 -6.18 -39.21
CA ALA A 2 2.02 -7.61 -39.43
C ALA A 2 2.62 -8.25 -38.17
N PHE A 3 1.95 -9.24 -37.60
CA PHE A 3 2.56 -10.19 -36.70
C PHE A 3 3.12 -11.33 -37.55
N CYS A 4 4.45 -11.43 -37.63
CA CYS A 4 5.12 -12.52 -38.34
C CYS A 4 5.03 -13.81 -37.52
N PHE A 5 4.36 -14.83 -38.09
CA PHE A 5 4.50 -16.22 -37.65
C PHE A 5 5.84 -16.78 -38.15
N PHE A 6 6.75 -17.11 -37.23
CA PHE A 6 7.95 -17.88 -37.56
C PHE A 6 7.59 -19.37 -37.65
N ASN A 7 7.46 -19.88 -38.87
CA ASN A 7 7.50 -21.32 -39.17
C ASN A 7 8.96 -21.81 -39.09
N GLY A 8 9.45 -22.01 -37.87
CA GLY A 8 10.65 -22.80 -37.61
C GLY A 8 10.22 -24.14 -37.03
N LEU A 9 10.49 -25.24 -37.74
CA LEU A 9 10.33 -26.60 -37.24
C LEU A 9 11.29 -26.81 -36.05
N TYR A 10 10.81 -26.51 -34.84
CA TYR A 10 11.42 -26.99 -33.61
C TYR A 10 10.67 -28.25 -33.19
N GLU A 11 11.35 -29.39 -33.26
CA GLU A 11 10.91 -30.60 -32.58
C GLU A 11 11.04 -30.33 -31.07
N VAL A 12 9.94 -29.88 -30.45
CA VAL A 12 9.84 -29.85 -29.00
C VAL A 12 9.84 -31.31 -28.57
N LYS A 13 11.02 -31.82 -28.18
CA LYS A 13 11.07 -32.98 -27.30
C LYS A 13 10.22 -32.60 -26.11
N THR A 14 9.03 -33.20 -26.02
CA THR A 14 8.18 -33.18 -24.84
C THR A 14 8.97 -33.84 -23.72
N GLN A 15 9.95 -33.12 -23.15
CA GLN A 15 10.37 -33.35 -21.79
C GLN A 15 9.08 -33.30 -20.99
N GLU A 16 8.84 -34.40 -20.28
CA GLU A 16 7.72 -34.58 -19.35
C GLU A 16 7.36 -33.23 -18.76
N LYS A 17 6.11 -32.81 -19.00
CA LYS A 17 5.51 -31.67 -18.34
C LYS A 17 5.76 -31.93 -16.84
N ARG A 18 6.81 -31.32 -16.27
CA ARG A 18 7.02 -31.35 -14.83
C ARG A 18 5.68 -30.89 -14.29
N ALA A 19 5.05 -31.73 -13.48
CA ALA A 19 3.81 -31.35 -12.83
C ALA A 19 4.07 -29.96 -12.25
N LEU A 20 3.29 -28.95 -12.69
CA LEU A 20 3.26 -27.69 -11.98
C LEU A 20 2.96 -28.09 -10.54
N PHE A 21 3.94 -27.97 -9.66
CA PHE A 21 3.71 -28.20 -8.25
C PHE A 21 2.58 -27.25 -7.87
N PRO A 22 1.43 -27.74 -7.37
CA PRO A 22 0.41 -26.84 -6.87
C PRO A 22 1.04 -26.14 -5.67
N LEU A 23 1.54 -24.92 -5.88
CA LEU A 23 1.97 -24.04 -4.81
C LEU A 23 0.71 -23.77 -3.99
N THR A 24 0.57 -24.50 -2.89
CA THR A 24 -0.51 -24.31 -1.93
C THR A 24 0.09 -23.46 -0.83
N PHE A 25 -0.29 -22.19 -0.81
CA PHE A 25 0.08 -21.28 0.27
C PHE A 25 -0.89 -21.48 1.44
N THR A 26 -0.37 -21.42 2.65
CA THR A 26 -1.21 -21.22 3.84
C THR A 26 -1.89 -19.85 3.77
N ASN A 27 -2.99 -19.67 4.51
CA ASN A 27 -3.66 -18.37 4.59
C ASN A 27 -2.69 -17.25 5.05
N ASP A 28 -1.75 -17.58 5.93
CA ASP A 28 -0.74 -16.63 6.42
C ASP A 28 0.29 -16.25 5.35
N GLU A 29 0.70 -17.21 4.51
CA GLU A 29 1.59 -16.93 3.38
C GLU A 29 0.87 -16.12 2.30
N SER A 30 -0.41 -16.40 2.03
CA SER A 30 -1.22 -15.60 1.12
C SER A 30 -1.36 -14.16 1.63
N ALA A 31 -1.69 -13.97 2.90
CA ALA A 31 -1.82 -12.65 3.49
C ALA A 31 -0.51 -11.84 3.45
N LYS A 32 0.65 -12.50 3.60
CA LYS A 32 1.96 -11.85 3.44
C LYS A 32 2.23 -11.45 2.00
N LEU A 33 1.86 -12.28 1.03
CA LEU A 33 1.99 -11.97 -0.39
C LEU A 33 1.11 -10.77 -0.77
N ASP A 34 -0.13 -10.74 -0.30
CA ASP A 34 -1.06 -9.63 -0.51
C ASP A 34 -0.48 -8.32 0.05
N LEU A 35 0.15 -8.37 1.23
CA LEU A 35 0.77 -7.19 1.83
C LEU A 35 2.01 -6.70 1.04
N ILE A 36 2.80 -7.62 0.48
CA ILE A 36 3.93 -7.27 -0.38
C ILE A 36 3.43 -6.60 -1.66
N GLU A 37 2.34 -7.11 -2.24
CA GLU A 37 1.71 -6.50 -3.42
C GLU A 37 1.17 -5.10 -3.12
N LEU A 38 0.50 -4.93 -1.97
CA LEU A 38 0.04 -3.63 -1.49
C LEU A 38 1.21 -2.66 -1.27
N SER A 39 2.28 -3.11 -0.62
CA SER A 39 3.50 -2.31 -0.41
C SER A 39 4.08 -1.84 -1.74
N ASN A 40 4.21 -2.73 -2.73
CA ASN A 40 4.68 -2.35 -4.07
C ASN A 40 3.77 -1.32 -4.74
N THR A 41 2.46 -1.43 -4.51
CA THR A 41 1.49 -0.46 -5.03
C THR A 41 1.65 0.90 -4.37
N VAL A 42 1.79 0.95 -3.04
CA VAL A 42 2.06 2.17 -2.28
C VAL A 42 3.34 2.85 -2.76
N ILE A 43 4.43 2.10 -2.95
CA ILE A 43 5.70 2.63 -3.46
C ILE A 43 5.48 3.31 -4.82
N LYS A 44 4.83 2.61 -5.76
CA LYS A 44 4.57 3.14 -7.10
C LYS A 44 3.73 4.41 -7.05
N GLN A 45 2.63 4.42 -6.30
CA GLN A 45 1.75 5.57 -6.21
C GLN A 45 2.42 6.75 -5.50
N SER A 46 3.24 6.49 -4.48
CA SER A 46 4.00 7.54 -3.78
C SER A 46 5.01 8.21 -4.73
N LEU A 47 5.76 7.42 -5.51
CA LEU A 47 6.70 7.97 -6.49
C LEU A 47 6.01 8.70 -7.66
N ILE A 48 4.77 8.33 -8.00
CA ILE A 48 3.95 9.09 -8.97
C ILE A 48 3.55 10.45 -8.40
N TYR A 49 3.24 10.51 -7.10
CA TYR A 49 2.92 11.76 -6.41
C TYR A 49 4.16 12.67 -6.30
N ASP A 50 5.28 12.13 -5.84
CA ASP A 50 6.57 12.83 -5.81
C ASP A 50 7.74 11.85 -6.00
N GLU A 51 8.45 11.99 -7.12
CA GLU A 51 9.58 11.14 -7.51
C GLU A 51 10.80 11.29 -6.57
N GLN A 52 10.87 12.37 -5.77
CA GLN A 52 11.98 12.64 -4.86
C GLN A 52 11.82 12.02 -3.47
N LEU A 53 10.68 11.38 -3.19
CA LEU A 53 10.43 10.77 -1.89
C LEU A 53 11.47 9.70 -1.53
N SER A 54 11.98 9.78 -0.31
CA SER A 54 12.87 8.76 0.23
C SER A 54 12.05 7.60 0.79
N ILE A 55 11.97 6.51 0.02
CA ILE A 55 11.10 5.38 0.34
C ILE A 55 11.88 4.23 0.98
N ARG A 56 11.41 3.80 2.16
CA ARG A 56 11.86 2.59 2.86
C ARG A 56 10.79 1.51 2.85
N GLN A 57 11.05 0.43 2.11
CA GLN A 57 10.07 -0.64 1.90
C GLN A 57 9.69 -1.37 3.19
N ASP A 58 10.64 -1.56 4.10
CA ASP A 58 10.45 -2.17 5.42
C ASP A 58 9.45 -1.35 6.26
N GLU A 59 9.54 -0.03 6.23
CA GLU A 59 8.61 0.85 6.96
C GLU A 59 7.21 0.87 6.35
N ILE A 60 7.08 0.73 5.03
CA ILE A 60 5.77 0.61 4.38
C ILE A 60 5.08 -0.68 4.82
N LEU A 61 5.82 -1.79 4.84
CA LEU A 61 5.28 -3.07 5.30
C LEU A 61 4.85 -3.01 6.77
N GLU A 62 5.63 -2.37 7.63
CA GLU A 62 5.26 -2.13 9.03
C GLU A 62 4.00 -1.25 9.15
N SER A 63 3.95 -0.17 8.38
CA SER A 63 2.83 0.78 8.36
C SER A 63 1.54 0.11 7.89
N LEU A 64 1.59 -0.73 6.84
CA LEU A 64 0.43 -1.48 6.37
C LEU A 64 -0.02 -2.55 7.38
N HIS A 65 0.91 -3.23 8.05
CA HIS A 65 0.56 -4.13 9.15
C HIS A 65 -0.13 -3.38 10.29
N GLN A 66 0.36 -2.20 10.64
CA GLN A 66 -0.23 -1.34 11.66
C GLN A 66 -1.63 -0.87 11.27
N ALA A 67 -1.84 -0.45 10.02
CA ALA A 67 -3.14 -0.08 9.47
C ALA A 67 -4.19 -1.17 9.70
N ILE A 68 -3.84 -2.42 9.38
CA ILE A 68 -4.73 -3.58 9.54
C ILE A 68 -4.96 -3.91 11.02
N ARG A 69 -3.88 -4.01 11.82
CA ARG A 69 -3.95 -4.55 13.18
C ARG A 69 -4.38 -3.54 14.23
N GLN A 70 -3.90 -2.31 14.14
CA GLN A 70 -4.13 -1.28 15.14
C GLN A 70 -5.35 -0.42 14.79
N TYR A 71 -5.47 -0.04 13.51
CA TYR A 71 -6.51 0.90 13.08
C TYR A 71 -7.73 0.21 12.44
N GLY A 72 -7.61 -1.07 12.11
CA GLY A 72 -8.71 -1.86 11.55
C GLY A 72 -9.07 -1.46 10.12
N ILE A 73 -8.11 -0.95 9.35
CA ILE A 73 -8.31 -0.64 7.93
C ILE A 73 -8.27 -1.95 7.15
N LEU A 74 -9.39 -2.31 6.50
CA LEU A 74 -9.53 -3.58 5.78
C LEU A 74 -9.69 -3.40 4.27
N HIS A 75 -10.09 -2.21 3.81
CA HIS A 75 -10.32 -1.92 2.40
C HIS A 75 -9.01 -1.57 1.71
N VAL A 76 -8.77 -2.18 0.55
CA VAL A 76 -7.52 -2.02 -0.22
C VAL A 76 -7.25 -0.56 -0.56
N THR A 77 -8.26 0.21 -0.97
CA THR A 77 -8.08 1.64 -1.29
C THR A 77 -7.59 2.43 -0.07
N ASP A 78 -8.21 2.20 1.09
CA ASP A 78 -7.85 2.87 2.34
C ASP A 78 -6.47 2.42 2.86
N LEU A 79 -6.09 1.16 2.64
CA LEU A 79 -4.74 0.66 2.94
C LEU A 79 -3.69 1.34 2.06
N ILE A 80 -3.97 1.51 0.77
CA ILE A 80 -3.08 2.23 -0.15
C ILE A 80 -2.96 3.69 0.29
N ALA A 81 -4.08 4.36 0.58
CA ALA A 81 -4.08 5.74 1.05
C ALA A 81 -3.28 5.89 2.35
N TYR A 82 -3.53 5.04 3.35
CA TYR A 82 -2.78 5.02 4.61
C TYR A 82 -1.28 4.83 4.35
N GLY A 83 -0.92 3.87 3.51
CA GLY A 83 0.46 3.61 3.13
C GLY A 83 1.11 4.83 2.48
N MET A 84 0.42 5.52 1.57
CA MET A 84 0.93 6.75 0.95
C MET A 84 1.15 7.86 1.98
N TYR A 85 0.18 8.10 2.88
CA TYR A 85 0.34 9.09 3.95
C TYR A 85 1.50 8.77 4.90
N SER A 86 1.76 7.48 5.16
CA SER A 86 2.91 7.05 5.97
C SER A 86 4.26 7.39 5.32
N VAL A 87 4.31 7.47 3.99
CA VAL A 87 5.50 7.85 3.21
C VAL A 87 5.61 9.36 3.06
N ILE A 88 4.51 10.04 2.73
CA ILE A 88 4.47 11.47 2.42
C ILE A 88 4.64 12.32 3.68
N LEU A 89 3.99 11.93 4.79
CA LEU A 89 3.97 12.72 6.03
C LEU A 89 5.03 12.23 6.99
N HIS A 90 4.84 11.04 7.53
CA HIS A 90 5.70 10.31 8.45
C HIS A 90 5.01 8.99 8.81
N LYS A 91 5.74 7.92 9.17
CA LYS A 91 5.11 6.63 9.56
C LYS A 91 4.17 6.74 10.76
N ASP A 92 4.46 7.66 11.67
CA ASP A 92 3.67 7.94 12.87
C ASP A 92 2.64 9.08 12.67
N PHE A 93 2.30 9.48 11.44
CA PHE A 93 1.39 10.60 11.16
C PHE A 93 0.07 10.55 11.93
N MET A 94 -0.45 9.36 12.23
CA MET A 94 -1.67 9.15 13.03
C MET A 94 -1.58 9.70 14.46
N ARG A 95 -0.36 9.96 14.98
CA ARG A 95 -0.14 10.59 16.30
C ARG A 95 -0.20 12.10 16.27
N SER A 96 -0.08 12.72 15.09
CA SER A 96 -0.21 14.17 14.97
C SER A 96 -1.58 14.61 15.49
N SER A 97 -1.58 15.71 16.23
CA SER A 97 -2.80 16.27 16.81
C SER A 97 -3.83 16.61 15.72
N ARG A 98 -3.38 17.04 14.56
CA ARG A 98 -4.20 17.40 13.39
C ARG A 98 -4.85 16.17 12.78
N VAL A 99 -4.05 15.16 12.47
CA VAL A 99 -4.54 13.90 11.91
C VAL A 99 -5.49 13.22 12.89
N SER A 100 -5.11 13.15 14.17
CA SER A 100 -5.96 12.58 15.23
C SER A 100 -7.30 13.29 15.32
N SER A 101 -7.31 14.63 15.25
CA SER A 101 -8.54 15.42 15.21
C SER A 101 -9.40 15.07 14.00
N ILE A 102 -8.82 15.04 12.79
CA ILE A 102 -9.53 14.68 11.55
C ILE A 102 -10.15 13.29 11.66
N ILE A 103 -9.34 12.30 12.05
CA ILE A 103 -9.78 10.92 12.19
C ILE A 103 -10.92 10.79 13.21
N SER A 104 -10.84 11.49 14.35
CA SER A 104 -11.89 11.44 15.36
C SER A 104 -13.22 12.05 14.91
N HIS A 105 -13.20 13.04 14.01
CA HIS A 105 -14.40 13.74 13.55
C HIS A 105 -14.99 13.14 12.27
N TYR A 106 -14.14 12.65 11.36
CA TYR A 106 -14.55 12.29 10.00
C TYR A 106 -14.44 10.78 9.70
N TRP A 107 -13.67 10.01 10.47
CA TRP A 107 -13.53 8.56 10.27
C TRP A 107 -14.35 7.74 11.28
N ILE A 108 -15.65 8.03 11.33
CA ILE A 108 -16.62 7.40 12.26
C ILE A 108 -17.08 6.03 11.73
N GLU A 109 -17.48 5.96 10.45
CA GLU A 109 -17.98 4.73 9.83
C GLU A 109 -16.86 3.99 9.10
N ARG A 110 -16.04 3.26 9.85
CA ARG A 110 -14.81 2.59 9.35
C ARG A 110 -15.06 1.36 8.48
N LEU A 111 -16.31 0.94 8.34
CA LEU A 111 -16.68 -0.27 7.59
C LEU A 111 -16.89 0.02 6.11
N GLU A 112 -17.06 1.29 5.73
CA GLU A 112 -17.24 1.67 4.34
C GLU A 112 -15.90 1.74 3.60
N ALA A 113 -15.93 1.34 2.33
CA ALA A 113 -14.78 1.50 1.45
C ALA A 113 -14.51 2.99 1.22
N ASN A 114 -13.23 3.38 1.24
CA ASN A 114 -12.75 4.75 1.13
C ASN A 114 -13.02 5.60 2.37
N SER A 115 -13.55 5.04 3.46
CA SER A 115 -13.93 5.81 4.66
C SER A 115 -12.74 6.54 5.27
N PHE A 116 -11.56 5.91 5.29
CA PHE A 116 -10.33 6.53 5.77
C PHE A 116 -9.86 7.61 4.79
N THR A 117 -9.86 7.29 3.50
CA THR A 117 -9.45 8.20 2.43
C THR A 117 -10.30 9.49 2.47
N THR A 118 -11.62 9.36 2.55
CA THR A 118 -12.55 10.49 2.65
C THR A 118 -12.36 11.31 3.92
N ALA A 119 -11.98 10.68 5.04
CA ALA A 119 -11.63 11.43 6.24
C ALA A 119 -10.34 12.23 6.04
N MET A 120 -9.33 11.63 5.41
CA MET A 120 -8.05 12.29 5.15
C MET A 120 -8.12 13.40 4.09
N ASP A 121 -9.15 13.45 3.26
CA ASP A 121 -9.41 14.59 2.36
C ASP A 121 -9.58 15.93 3.10
N TYR A 122 -9.87 15.90 4.41
CA TYR A 122 -9.91 17.10 5.26
C TYR A 122 -8.52 17.58 5.72
N LEU A 123 -7.45 16.82 5.44
CA LEU A 123 -6.07 17.25 5.66
C LEU A 123 -5.56 17.94 4.38
N GLU A 124 -5.46 19.26 4.42
CA GLU A 124 -4.95 20.01 3.27
C GLU A 124 -3.43 19.83 3.12
N GLU A 125 -2.94 19.82 1.87
CA GLU A 125 -1.51 19.65 1.55
C GLU A 125 -0.61 20.72 2.20
N ASN A 126 -1.12 21.94 2.38
CA ASN A 126 -0.40 23.02 3.09
C ASN A 126 -0.15 22.71 4.59
N GLN A 127 -0.82 21.71 5.15
CA GLN A 127 -0.69 21.25 6.53
C GLN A 127 0.31 20.09 6.67
N TYR A 128 0.77 19.50 5.55
CA TYR A 128 1.62 18.30 5.57
C TYR A 128 2.92 18.55 6.32
N SER A 129 3.58 19.68 6.08
CA SER A 129 4.82 20.07 6.76
C SER A 129 4.64 20.19 8.28
N GLN A 130 3.48 20.64 8.74
CA GLN A 130 3.17 20.74 10.17
C GLN A 130 2.96 19.36 10.78
N VAL A 131 2.31 18.45 10.06
CA VAL A 131 2.15 17.05 10.50
C VAL A 131 3.50 16.36 10.59
N THR A 132 4.37 16.51 9.59
CA THR A 132 5.74 15.95 9.62
C THR A 132 6.52 16.47 10.82
N GLN A 133 6.50 17.79 11.06
CA GLN A 133 7.18 18.39 12.21
C GLN A 133 6.65 17.86 13.55
N GLU A 134 5.32 17.77 13.72
CA GLU A 134 4.70 17.20 14.93
C GLU A 134 5.15 15.75 15.20
N CYS A 135 5.46 14.99 14.15
CA CYS A 135 5.88 13.60 14.28
C CYS A 135 7.39 13.43 14.55
N GLU A 136 8.22 14.40 14.16
CA GLU A 136 9.66 14.38 14.42
C GLU A 136 10.01 14.91 15.83
N GLU A 137 9.20 15.82 16.36
CA GLU A 137 9.41 16.46 17.68
C GLU A 137 8.77 15.69 18.86
N GLY A 138 7.88 14.73 18.59
CA GLY A 138 7.11 13.96 19.59
C GLY A 138 7.65 12.56 19.87
#